data_AF-A0A7G8FKQ3-F1
#
_entry.id   AF-A0A7G8FKQ3-F1
#
_cell.length_a   1.000
_cell.length_b   1.000
_cell.length_c   1.000
_cell.angle_alpha   90.00
_cell.angle_beta   90.00
_cell.angle_gamma   90.00
#
_symmetry.space_group_name_H-M   'P 1'
#
loop_
_entity.id
_entity.type
_entity.pdbx_description
1 polymer ?
#
loop_
_entity_poly.entity_id
_entity_poly.type
_entity_poly.pdbx_seq_one_letter_code
_entity_poly.pdbx_strand_id
1 'polypeptide(L)'
;MGKGGVIALFPRKLSLKKSSFEVIDSNSSPQEPTPATESVFEFGPRPTEVISENFYGSIDVGEEVDRFSISASVGDVMKLSVVATDGTWPLVRLVDAEGRVVAPASSYKSDSASTSGYRVEGASGLVAEVYAQLSFTGTYTLEVERYKSDAPLRSIAQDLLILLDQEAIEAADQYASHYLFSDEGLIYVSFGASLTDEHKRWWEDVLAATDALIEPEFVVVPQGHIKSQMVLEQTSASNIGDGAVGIHQGPSYTWSELADGGKYNYRRAAQLGSITLSEGVYSHASRFAGSLEAGWKSTAFHELGHALGLEHPHDSSDDDADHVIDTNGTVMSYEKAQDSDGDPGFTDLDIRALQFVYGSESGVSIPSPLTGVPLLIESRTFDLSERWKAPKLSAAWVEGSSVQEPSSGLSTKILQLTRSDGHLEIESKIWLDFDLDPEVMNWNSRTGYSEGFHDVLILGNSVTFQSGEATALFELTIVAGNHTENDEWLDVTVYPEYSHHYSAVPEAALRLTIIDA
;
A
#
# COMPACT_ATOMS: atom_id res chain seq x y z
N MET A 1 -17.89 0.74 -52.88
CA MET A 1 -17.70 0.94 -51.43
C MET A 1 -17.99 -0.39 -50.75
N GLY A 2 -16.93 -1.17 -50.48
CA GLY A 2 -17.04 -2.52 -49.93
C GLY A 2 -17.17 -2.49 -48.41
N LYS A 3 -18.11 -3.28 -47.87
CA LYS A 3 -18.31 -3.47 -46.43
C LYS A 3 -17.10 -4.22 -45.86
N GLY A 4 -16.52 -3.70 -44.78
CA GLY A 4 -15.43 -4.36 -44.06
C GLY A 4 -15.83 -5.74 -43.59
N GLY A 5 -15.07 -6.75 -44.01
CA GLY A 5 -15.18 -8.12 -43.50
C GLY A 5 -14.08 -8.36 -42.47
N VAL A 6 -14.45 -8.96 -41.34
CA VAL A 6 -13.49 -9.48 -40.36
C VAL A 6 -12.98 -10.83 -40.88
N ILE A 7 -11.66 -10.98 -41.01
CA ILE A 7 -11.02 -12.27 -41.32
C ILE A 7 -10.45 -12.81 -40.00
N ALA A 8 -10.96 -13.95 -39.55
CA ALA A 8 -10.40 -14.72 -38.44
C ALA A 8 -9.95 -16.09 -38.97
N LEU A 9 -8.71 -16.47 -38.70
CA LEU A 9 -8.14 -17.76 -39.09
C LEU A 9 -8.34 -18.76 -37.94
N PHE A 10 -9.02 -19.89 -38.22
CA PHE A 10 -9.22 -20.96 -37.23
C PHE A 10 -8.55 -22.27 -37.68
N PRO A 11 -8.10 -23.12 -36.74
CA PRO A 11 -7.60 -24.45 -37.05
C PRO A 11 -8.66 -25.32 -37.75
N ARG A 12 -8.23 -26.13 -38.74
CA ARG A 12 -9.05 -26.88 -39.72
C ARG A 12 -10.09 -27.88 -39.14
N LYS A 13 -10.19 -28.03 -37.81
CA LYS A 13 -11.05 -29.00 -37.12
C LYS A 13 -11.99 -28.39 -36.07
N LEU A 14 -12.13 -27.07 -35.99
CA LEU A 14 -13.17 -26.47 -35.16
C LEU A 14 -14.53 -26.47 -35.89
N SER A 15 -15.53 -27.16 -35.35
CA SER A 15 -16.93 -27.02 -35.81
C SER A 15 -17.54 -25.77 -35.19
N LEU A 16 -17.40 -24.64 -35.88
CA LEU A 16 -18.03 -23.38 -35.48
C LEU A 16 -19.54 -23.45 -35.79
N LYS A 17 -20.37 -23.30 -34.75
CA LYS A 17 -21.83 -23.17 -34.88
C LYS A 17 -22.19 -21.68 -34.82
N LYS A 18 -23.41 -21.31 -35.23
CA LYS A 18 -23.87 -19.92 -35.15
C LYS A 18 -23.83 -19.36 -33.70
N SER A 19 -23.97 -20.22 -32.69
CA SER A 19 -23.79 -19.90 -31.28
C SER A 19 -22.33 -19.70 -30.84
N SER A 20 -21.35 -19.97 -31.71
CA SER A 20 -19.93 -19.74 -31.46
C SER A 20 -19.51 -18.29 -31.75
N PHE A 21 -20.45 -17.45 -32.20
CA PHE A 21 -20.22 -16.04 -32.51
C PHE A 21 -21.22 -15.21 -31.72
N GLU A 22 -20.72 -14.39 -30.79
CA GLU A 22 -21.48 -13.32 -30.17
C GLU A 22 -21.20 -12.03 -30.95
N VAL A 23 -22.25 -11.41 -31.49
CA VAL A 23 -22.14 -10.11 -32.15
C VAL A 23 -22.51 -9.06 -31.11
N ILE A 24 -21.49 -8.39 -30.57
CA ILE A 24 -21.68 -7.28 -29.63
C ILE A 24 -22.14 -6.07 -30.45
N ASP A 25 -23.38 -5.64 -30.25
CA ASP A 25 -23.94 -4.43 -30.85
C ASP A 25 -23.38 -3.22 -30.08
N SER A 26 -22.70 -2.31 -30.78
CA SER A 26 -21.92 -1.21 -30.19
C SER A 26 -22.77 -0.05 -29.65
N ASN A 27 -23.97 -0.33 -29.14
CA ASN A 27 -24.89 0.67 -28.58
C ASN A 27 -25.47 0.30 -27.21
N SER A 28 -24.94 -0.73 -26.55
CA SER A 28 -25.02 -0.87 -25.09
C SER A 28 -23.59 -0.89 -24.59
N SER A 29 -23.19 0.14 -23.84
CA SER A 29 -21.86 0.19 -23.21
C SER A 29 -21.57 -1.14 -22.53
N PRO A 30 -20.39 -1.75 -22.75
CA PRO A 30 -19.84 -2.62 -21.73
C PRO A 30 -19.73 -1.73 -20.49
N GLN A 31 -20.41 -2.11 -19.41
CA GLN A 31 -19.92 -1.71 -18.11
C GLN A 31 -18.56 -2.41 -18.01
N GLU A 32 -17.50 -1.72 -18.43
CA GLU A 32 -16.18 -1.95 -17.84
C GLU A 32 -16.42 -2.03 -16.33
N PRO A 33 -15.84 -2.98 -15.60
CA PRO A 33 -15.90 -2.91 -14.16
C PRO A 33 -15.31 -1.55 -13.81
N THR A 34 -16.15 -0.64 -13.32
CA THR A 34 -15.68 0.58 -12.68
C THR A 34 -14.58 0.12 -11.72
N PRO A 35 -13.36 0.66 -11.76
CA PRO A 35 -12.39 0.37 -10.72
C PRO A 35 -13.12 0.64 -9.41
N ALA A 36 -13.18 -0.35 -8.52
CA ALA A 36 -13.92 -0.22 -7.28
C ALA A 36 -13.22 0.85 -6.43
N THR A 37 -13.63 2.11 -6.59
CA THR A 37 -13.31 3.22 -5.70
C THR A 37 -13.86 2.97 -4.29
N GLU A 38 -14.73 1.97 -4.12
CA GLU A 38 -15.37 1.63 -2.86
C GLU A 38 -14.52 0.63 -2.10
N SER A 39 -14.19 0.96 -0.86
CA SER A 39 -13.54 0.07 0.10
C SER A 39 -14.46 -1.08 0.54
N VAL A 40 -13.96 -2.07 1.27
CA VAL A 40 -14.76 -3.18 1.81
C VAL A 40 -15.77 -2.68 2.84
N PHE A 41 -15.51 -1.53 3.47
CA PHE A 41 -16.43 -0.82 4.34
C PHE A 41 -17.02 0.39 3.59
N GLU A 42 -18.21 0.88 3.96
CA GLU A 42 -18.85 1.99 3.22
C GLU A 42 -18.04 3.30 3.24
N PHE A 43 -17.17 3.48 4.26
CA PHE A 43 -16.35 4.68 4.46
C PHE A 43 -14.94 4.37 5.01
N GLY A 44 -14.41 3.19 4.68
CA GLY A 44 -13.19 2.65 5.29
C GLY A 44 -13.41 2.14 6.72
N PRO A 45 -12.38 1.52 7.33
CA PRO A 45 -12.46 1.03 8.70
C PRO A 45 -12.60 2.20 9.67
N ARG A 46 -13.45 2.04 10.69
CA ARG A 46 -13.78 3.09 11.67
C ARG A 46 -14.22 2.50 13.02
N PRO A 47 -14.04 3.22 14.14
CA PRO A 47 -14.50 2.77 15.45
C PRO A 47 -16.02 2.60 15.52
N THR A 48 -16.50 1.81 16.50
CA THR A 48 -17.94 1.58 16.67
C THR A 48 -18.71 2.90 16.84
N GLU A 49 -19.69 3.13 15.97
CA GLU A 49 -20.64 4.22 16.16
C GLU A 49 -21.70 3.80 17.19
N VAL A 50 -21.74 4.50 18.32
CA VAL A 50 -22.72 4.27 19.38
C VAL A 50 -23.73 5.40 19.40
N ILE A 51 -25.01 5.02 19.31
CA ILE A 51 -26.13 5.94 19.48
C ILE A 51 -26.81 5.60 20.80
N SER A 52 -26.90 6.58 21.70
CA SER A 52 -27.61 6.46 22.97
C SER A 52 -28.89 7.30 22.93
N GLU A 53 -30.01 6.68 23.28
CA GLU A 53 -31.31 7.33 23.45
C GLU A 53 -31.79 7.15 24.89
N ASN A 54 -32.30 8.23 25.48
CA ASN A 54 -32.80 8.22 26.85
C ASN A 54 -34.32 8.39 26.88
N PHE A 55 -34.99 7.52 27.62
CA PHE A 55 -36.41 7.58 27.94
C PHE A 55 -36.60 7.80 29.44
N TYR A 56 -37.68 8.48 29.81
CA TYR A 56 -38.00 8.81 31.19
C TYR A 56 -39.42 8.33 31.50
N GLY A 57 -39.61 7.73 32.67
CA GLY A 57 -40.89 7.19 33.08
C GLY A 57 -41.03 7.01 34.58
N SER A 58 -42.18 6.50 35.01
CA SER A 58 -42.46 6.12 36.39
C SER A 58 -43.26 4.83 36.43
N ILE A 59 -42.91 3.97 37.38
CA ILE A 59 -43.68 2.79 37.74
C ILE A 59 -44.60 3.23 38.88
N ASP A 60 -45.87 3.45 38.56
CA ASP A 60 -46.89 4.00 39.44
C ASP A 60 -47.64 2.88 40.18
N VAL A 61 -47.73 1.69 39.58
CA VAL A 61 -48.40 0.52 40.18
C VAL A 61 -47.59 -0.76 40.01
N GLY A 62 -47.73 -1.69 40.96
CA GLY A 62 -47.12 -3.01 40.85
C GLY A 62 -47.57 -3.76 39.59
N GLU A 63 -46.65 -4.50 38.98
CA GLU A 63 -46.84 -5.24 37.72
C GLU A 63 -47.01 -4.36 36.46
N GLU A 64 -46.84 -3.04 36.56
CA GLU A 64 -46.75 -2.16 35.41
C GLU A 64 -45.52 -2.48 34.54
N VAL A 65 -45.71 -2.39 33.22
CA VAL A 65 -44.66 -2.56 32.23
C VAL A 65 -44.75 -1.42 31.23
N ASP A 66 -43.76 -0.54 31.28
CA ASP A 66 -43.59 0.51 30.29
C ASP A 66 -42.89 -0.05 29.06
N ARG A 67 -43.32 0.40 27.87
CA ARG A 67 -42.86 -0.12 26.59
C ARG A 67 -42.40 1.01 25.68
N PHE A 68 -41.18 0.90 25.18
CA PHE A 68 -40.55 1.87 24.29
C PHE A 68 -40.16 1.19 22.99
N SER A 69 -40.69 1.68 21.86
CA SER A 69 -40.29 1.18 20.55
C SER A 69 -38.89 1.67 20.21
N ILE A 70 -38.01 0.77 19.78
CA ILE A 70 -36.62 1.10 19.44
C ILE A 70 -36.29 0.69 18.00
N SER A 71 -35.46 1.49 17.35
CA SER A 71 -35.07 1.27 15.94
C SER A 71 -33.66 0.68 15.83
N ALA A 72 -33.55 -0.51 15.23
CA ALA A 72 -32.29 -1.20 14.99
C ALA A 72 -32.29 -1.89 13.62
N SER A 73 -31.12 -2.01 13.04
CA SER A 73 -30.86 -2.80 11.83
C SER A 73 -30.38 -4.19 12.19
N VAL A 74 -30.49 -5.13 11.26
CA VAL A 74 -29.86 -6.46 11.41
C VAL A 74 -28.36 -6.29 11.57
N GLY A 75 -27.76 -7.04 12.50
CA GLY A 75 -26.34 -6.97 12.85
C GLY A 75 -26.04 -6.06 14.03
N ASP A 76 -26.80 -4.96 14.21
CA ASP A 76 -26.64 -4.04 15.33
C ASP A 76 -26.67 -4.77 16.67
N VAL A 77 -25.97 -4.23 17.67
CA VAL A 77 -26.06 -4.71 19.05
C VAL A 77 -26.81 -3.70 19.90
N MET A 78 -27.84 -4.17 20.61
CA MET A 78 -28.66 -3.38 21.51
C MET A 78 -28.31 -3.70 22.96
N LYS A 79 -28.16 -2.66 23.79
CA LYS A 79 -27.98 -2.80 25.24
C LYS A 79 -28.87 -1.81 25.96
N LEU A 80 -29.60 -2.32 26.95
CA LEU A 80 -30.52 -1.51 27.76
C LEU A 80 -29.93 -1.34 29.16
N SER A 81 -29.99 -0.13 29.69
CA SER A 81 -29.63 0.17 31.08
C SER A 81 -30.71 1.06 31.69
N VAL A 82 -31.22 0.71 32.87
CA VAL A 82 -32.19 1.52 33.61
C VAL A 82 -31.61 1.93 34.95
N VAL A 83 -31.76 3.21 35.27
CA VAL A 83 -31.46 3.77 36.60
C VAL A 83 -32.75 4.34 37.17
N ALA A 84 -33.11 3.91 38.37
CA ALA A 84 -34.33 4.27 39.05
C ALA A 84 -34.07 4.87 40.43
N THR A 85 -35.13 5.37 41.06
CA THR A 85 -35.08 5.79 42.46
C THR A 85 -34.74 4.59 43.36
N ASP A 86 -33.90 4.77 44.38
CA ASP A 86 -33.52 3.66 45.26
C ASP A 86 -34.75 3.00 45.91
N GLY A 87 -34.75 1.67 45.92
CA GLY A 87 -35.86 0.85 46.37
C GLY A 87 -36.94 0.58 45.32
N THR A 88 -36.78 1.06 44.07
CA THR A 88 -37.67 0.72 42.95
C THR A 88 -37.47 -0.72 42.46
N TRP A 89 -36.26 -1.28 42.65
CA TRP A 89 -35.88 -2.61 42.13
C TRP A 89 -36.28 -2.79 40.67
N PRO A 90 -35.80 -1.91 39.77
CA PRO A 90 -36.19 -1.95 38.38
C PRO A 90 -35.66 -3.23 37.72
N LEU A 91 -36.35 -3.66 36.67
CA LEU A 91 -35.95 -4.68 35.72
C LEU A 91 -36.13 -4.12 34.32
N VAL A 92 -35.30 -4.61 33.41
CA VAL A 92 -35.35 -4.22 32.00
C VAL A 92 -35.23 -5.46 31.13
N ARG A 93 -35.90 -5.47 29.98
CA ARG A 93 -35.73 -6.51 28.97
C ARG A 93 -36.01 -5.99 27.58
N LEU A 94 -35.38 -6.65 26.61
CA LEU A 94 -35.64 -6.45 25.20
C LEU A 94 -36.59 -7.55 24.70
N VAL A 95 -37.59 -7.14 23.93
CA VAL A 95 -38.62 -8.01 23.35
C VAL A 95 -38.65 -7.82 21.84
N ASP A 96 -38.87 -8.91 21.10
CA ASP A 96 -39.08 -8.86 19.65
C ASP A 96 -40.53 -8.51 19.25
N ALA A 97 -40.77 -8.41 17.94
CA ALA A 97 -42.08 -8.07 17.38
C ALA A 97 -43.19 -9.08 17.77
N GLU A 98 -42.83 -10.32 18.05
CA GLU A 98 -43.76 -11.36 18.52
C GLU A 98 -43.97 -11.34 20.04
N GLY A 99 -43.29 -10.44 20.76
CA GLY A 99 -43.36 -10.34 22.21
C GLY A 99 -42.53 -11.40 22.94
N ARG A 100 -41.58 -12.06 22.27
CA ARG A 100 -40.63 -12.99 22.90
C ARG A 100 -39.47 -12.21 23.50
N VAL A 101 -39.09 -12.54 24.73
CA VAL A 101 -37.94 -11.92 25.38
C VAL A 101 -36.66 -12.41 24.71
N VAL A 102 -35.93 -11.48 24.11
CA VAL A 102 -34.67 -11.77 23.40
C VAL A 102 -33.45 -11.36 24.20
N ALA A 103 -33.57 -10.38 25.10
CA ALA A 103 -32.52 -10.02 26.04
C ALA A 103 -33.12 -9.72 27.43
N PRO A 104 -33.09 -10.67 28.39
CA PRO A 104 -33.50 -10.40 29.76
C PRO A 104 -32.46 -9.53 30.50
N ALA A 105 -32.84 -8.98 31.65
CA ALA A 105 -31.90 -8.35 32.57
C ALA A 105 -30.81 -9.37 32.98
N SER A 106 -29.55 -8.99 32.82
CA SER A 106 -28.38 -9.76 33.24
C SER A 106 -27.78 -9.24 34.55
N SER A 107 -28.08 -8.00 34.92
CA SER A 107 -27.65 -7.37 36.18
C SER A 107 -28.78 -6.51 36.72
N TYR A 108 -29.00 -6.54 38.04
CA TYR A 108 -29.98 -5.68 38.72
C TYR A 108 -29.67 -5.49 40.21
N LYS A 109 -30.05 -4.33 40.74
CA LYS A 109 -29.90 -3.88 42.14
C LYS A 109 -31.14 -3.10 42.57
N SER A 110 -31.14 -2.52 43.77
CA SER A 110 -32.29 -1.76 44.31
C SER A 110 -32.65 -0.52 43.49
N ASP A 111 -31.74 -0.02 42.67
CA ASP A 111 -31.84 1.24 41.94
C ASP A 111 -31.49 1.14 40.45
N SER A 112 -31.15 -0.05 39.93
CA SER A 112 -30.65 -0.17 38.56
C SER A 112 -30.80 -1.57 38.00
N ALA A 113 -30.90 -1.69 36.68
CA ALA A 113 -30.79 -2.95 35.95
C ALA A 113 -30.22 -2.75 34.54
N SER A 114 -29.66 -3.79 33.95
CA SER A 114 -29.18 -3.76 32.57
C SER A 114 -29.31 -5.12 31.90
N THR A 115 -29.38 -5.13 30.57
CA THR A 115 -29.22 -6.34 29.76
C THR A 115 -27.76 -6.55 29.41
N SER A 116 -27.43 -7.76 28.95
CA SER A 116 -26.24 -7.94 28.10
C SER A 116 -26.51 -7.33 26.72
N GLY A 117 -25.48 -7.20 25.89
CA GLY A 117 -25.68 -6.88 24.48
C GLY A 117 -26.50 -7.96 23.78
N TYR A 118 -27.41 -7.56 22.90
CA TYR A 118 -28.19 -8.44 22.03
C TYR A 118 -27.95 -8.09 20.57
N ARG A 119 -27.46 -9.05 19.79
CA ARG A 119 -27.25 -8.91 18.35
C ARG A 119 -28.57 -9.12 17.62
N VAL A 120 -28.94 -8.17 16.78
CA VAL A 120 -30.20 -8.21 16.04
C VAL A 120 -30.10 -9.17 14.85
N GLU A 121 -30.78 -10.31 14.92
CA GLU A 121 -30.77 -11.32 13.85
C GLU A 121 -31.85 -11.11 12.77
N GLY A 122 -32.85 -10.26 13.01
CA GLY A 122 -34.01 -10.09 12.13
C GLY A 122 -34.56 -8.68 12.07
N ALA A 123 -35.26 -8.35 10.98
CA ALA A 123 -35.75 -7.00 10.74
C ALA A 123 -37.07 -6.72 11.46
N SER A 124 -37.04 -5.67 12.30
CA SER A 124 -38.15 -4.86 12.81
C SER A 124 -38.87 -5.28 14.11
N GLY A 125 -39.27 -4.25 14.88
CA GLY A 125 -40.23 -4.36 15.97
C GLY A 125 -39.67 -4.60 17.38
N LEU A 126 -38.40 -4.26 17.63
CA LEU A 126 -37.84 -4.35 18.98
C LEU A 126 -38.52 -3.35 19.92
N VAL A 127 -38.79 -3.81 21.14
CA VAL A 127 -39.38 -3.02 22.22
C VAL A 127 -38.51 -3.17 23.46
N ALA A 128 -38.11 -2.05 24.06
CA ALA A 128 -37.52 -2.03 25.38
C ALA A 128 -38.64 -1.98 26.42
N GLU A 129 -38.60 -2.86 27.41
CA GLU A 129 -39.57 -2.91 28.50
C GLU A 129 -38.90 -2.61 29.84
N VAL A 130 -39.51 -1.72 30.63
CA VAL A 130 -39.11 -1.40 31.99
C VAL A 130 -40.24 -1.73 32.94
N TYR A 131 -39.91 -2.39 34.04
CA TYR A 131 -40.86 -2.81 35.07
C TYR A 131 -40.14 -2.95 36.41
N ALA A 132 -40.86 -3.21 37.51
CA ALA A 132 -40.27 -3.40 38.84
C ALA A 132 -40.53 -4.81 39.36
N GLN A 133 -39.68 -5.27 40.27
CA GLN A 133 -39.99 -6.48 41.03
C GLN A 133 -41.18 -6.22 41.97
N LEU A 134 -42.07 -7.21 42.14
CA LEU A 134 -43.20 -7.14 43.07
C LEU A 134 -44.11 -5.91 42.82
N SER A 135 -44.28 -5.06 43.84
CA SER A 135 -45.14 -3.87 43.82
C SER A 135 -44.37 -2.59 44.14
N PHE A 136 -43.07 -2.56 43.86
CA PHE A 136 -42.25 -1.36 44.04
C PHE A 136 -42.62 -0.31 42.98
N THR A 137 -42.53 0.95 43.38
CA THR A 137 -42.90 2.12 42.56
C THR A 137 -41.78 3.12 42.60
N GLY A 138 -41.59 3.87 41.52
CA GLY A 138 -40.58 4.91 41.47
C GLY A 138 -40.34 5.44 40.05
N THR A 139 -39.62 6.55 39.96
CA THR A 139 -39.22 7.13 38.68
C THR A 139 -37.93 6.50 38.17
N TYR A 140 -37.76 6.42 36.86
CA TYR A 140 -36.57 5.88 36.22
C TYR A 140 -36.18 6.62 34.94
N THR A 141 -34.92 6.42 34.55
CA THR A 141 -34.35 6.75 33.25
C THR A 141 -33.89 5.45 32.59
N LEU A 142 -34.40 5.17 31.39
CA LEU A 142 -33.95 4.09 30.53
C LEU A 142 -33.00 4.65 29.48
N GLU A 143 -31.78 4.14 29.45
CA GLU A 143 -30.82 4.34 28.39
C GLU A 143 -30.84 3.13 27.43
N VAL A 144 -30.95 3.42 26.14
CA VAL A 144 -30.87 2.46 25.05
C VAL A 144 -29.62 2.77 24.24
N GLU A 145 -28.61 1.92 24.35
CA GLU A 145 -27.40 2.00 23.54
C GLU A 145 -27.54 1.10 22.31
N ARG A 146 -27.36 1.67 21.12
CA ARG A 146 -27.23 0.96 19.85
C ARG A 146 -25.81 1.06 19.34
N TYR A 147 -25.16 -0.07 19.21
CA TYR A 147 -23.85 -0.23 18.61
C TYR A 147 -24.06 -0.64 17.16
N LYS A 148 -23.79 0.28 16.22
CA LYS A 148 -23.98 -0.03 14.80
C LYS A 148 -23.00 -1.12 14.38
N SER A 149 -23.51 -2.14 13.69
CA SER A 149 -22.65 -3.13 13.05
C SER A 149 -22.26 -2.63 11.67
N ASP A 150 -20.96 -2.48 11.44
CA ASP A 150 -20.40 -2.14 10.14
C ASP A 150 -19.63 -3.35 9.62
N ALA A 151 -20.36 -4.22 8.91
CA ALA A 151 -19.82 -5.45 8.36
C ALA A 151 -19.26 -5.21 6.95
N PRO A 152 -18.29 -6.02 6.49
CA PRO A 152 -17.82 -6.02 5.11
C PRO A 152 -18.97 -6.03 4.09
N LEU A 153 -18.96 -5.07 3.17
CA LEU A 153 -19.91 -5.00 2.06
C LEU A 153 -19.69 -6.11 1.02
N ARG A 154 -18.50 -6.73 1.05
CA ARG A 154 -18.09 -7.81 0.14
C ARG A 154 -17.09 -8.74 0.83
N SER A 155 -17.00 -9.98 0.36
CA SER A 155 -15.99 -10.94 0.83
C SER A 155 -14.59 -10.56 0.35
N ILE A 156 -13.57 -10.92 1.13
CA ILE A 156 -12.16 -10.78 0.74
C ILE A 156 -11.89 -11.60 -0.51
N ALA A 157 -11.15 -11.03 -1.47
CA ALA A 157 -10.73 -11.74 -2.67
C ALA A 157 -9.67 -12.78 -2.33
N GLN A 158 -9.71 -13.95 -2.97
CA GLN A 158 -8.86 -15.09 -2.62
C GLN A 158 -7.36 -14.78 -2.65
N ASP A 159 -6.94 -13.93 -3.57
CA ASP A 159 -5.55 -13.54 -3.76
C ASP A 159 -5.09 -12.44 -2.79
N LEU A 160 -6.01 -11.83 -2.04
CA LEU A 160 -5.70 -10.83 -1.01
C LEU A 160 -5.68 -11.41 0.40
N LEU A 161 -6.24 -12.62 0.60
CA LEU A 161 -6.25 -13.29 1.90
C LEU A 161 -4.84 -13.33 2.47
N ILE A 162 -3.86 -13.70 1.64
CA ILE A 162 -2.43 -13.80 1.99
C ILE A 162 -1.81 -12.57 2.68
N LEU A 163 -2.44 -11.40 2.56
CA LEU A 163 -1.99 -10.17 3.22
C LEU A 163 -3.01 -9.60 4.20
N LEU A 164 -4.22 -10.15 4.31
CA LEU A 164 -5.32 -9.54 5.03
C LEU A 164 -5.90 -10.52 6.05
N ASP A 165 -5.65 -10.22 7.33
CA ASP A 165 -6.19 -10.96 8.48
C ASP A 165 -7.72 -11.04 8.40
N GLN A 166 -8.21 -12.25 8.11
CA GLN A 166 -9.63 -12.51 7.92
C GLN A 166 -10.43 -12.28 9.21
N GLU A 167 -9.86 -12.58 10.39
CA GLU A 167 -10.52 -12.39 11.69
C GLU A 167 -10.68 -10.89 11.98
N ALA A 168 -9.65 -10.08 11.67
CA ALA A 168 -9.69 -8.64 11.93
C ALA A 168 -10.68 -7.88 11.02
N ILE A 169 -10.96 -8.39 9.81
CA ILE A 169 -11.84 -7.75 8.82
C ILE A 169 -13.34 -8.01 9.06
N GLU A 170 -13.72 -8.91 9.98
CA GLU A 170 -15.13 -9.25 10.21
C GLU A 170 -16.04 -8.05 10.54
N ALA A 171 -15.49 -7.01 11.17
CA ALA A 171 -16.20 -5.77 11.47
C ALA A 171 -15.25 -4.57 11.45
N ALA A 172 -15.76 -3.41 11.00
CA ALA A 172 -14.96 -2.20 10.85
C ALA A 172 -14.37 -1.70 12.18
N ASP A 173 -15.09 -1.90 13.29
CA ASP A 173 -14.63 -1.52 14.63
C ASP A 173 -13.55 -2.45 15.18
N GLN A 174 -13.63 -3.75 14.86
CA GLN A 174 -12.57 -4.70 15.14
C GLN A 174 -11.29 -4.28 14.42
N TYR A 175 -11.37 -4.06 13.10
CA TYR A 175 -10.23 -3.57 12.31
C TYR A 175 -9.62 -2.28 12.87
N ALA A 176 -10.46 -1.26 13.11
CA ALA A 176 -10.02 0.04 13.63
C ALA A 176 -9.43 -0.02 15.06
N SER A 177 -9.73 -1.08 15.81
CA SER A 177 -9.16 -1.29 17.12
C SER A 177 -7.74 -1.88 17.07
N HIS A 178 -7.34 -2.51 15.96
CA HIS A 178 -6.00 -3.08 15.75
C HIS A 178 -5.11 -2.18 14.89
N TYR A 179 -5.68 -1.55 13.86
CA TYR A 179 -4.96 -0.87 12.79
C TYR A 179 -5.40 0.58 12.61
N LEU A 180 -4.61 1.37 11.90
CA LEU A 180 -4.95 2.73 11.47
C LEU A 180 -6.33 2.74 10.81
N PHE A 181 -7.10 3.79 11.05
CA PHE A 181 -8.49 3.86 10.62
C PHE A 181 -8.86 5.25 10.16
N SER A 182 -9.91 5.32 9.34
CA SER A 182 -10.46 6.57 8.84
C SER A 182 -11.28 7.26 9.94
N ASP A 183 -10.82 8.42 10.39
CA ASP A 183 -11.55 9.34 11.27
C ASP A 183 -12.06 10.50 10.40
N GLU A 184 -13.27 10.33 9.86
CA GLU A 184 -13.89 11.27 8.91
C GLU A 184 -13.05 11.49 7.64
N GLY A 185 -12.45 10.42 7.12
CA GLY A 185 -11.59 10.46 5.93
C GLY A 185 -10.13 10.80 6.22
N LEU A 186 -9.73 10.88 7.49
CA LEU A 186 -8.37 11.25 7.88
C LEU A 186 -7.69 10.19 8.74
N ILE A 187 -6.39 10.01 8.53
CA ILE A 187 -5.52 9.19 9.37
C ILE A 187 -4.51 10.09 10.09
N TYR A 188 -4.54 10.07 11.41
CA TYR A 188 -3.68 10.92 12.23
C TYR A 188 -2.46 10.18 12.75
N VAL A 189 -1.27 10.69 12.45
CA VAL A 189 0.01 10.16 12.95
C VAL A 189 0.82 11.26 13.61
N SER A 190 1.83 10.88 14.39
CA SER A 190 2.74 11.84 15.02
C SER A 190 4.18 11.34 15.00
N PHE A 191 5.13 12.28 14.91
CA PHE A 191 6.55 11.96 15.01
C PHE A 191 7.00 11.91 16.47
N GLY A 192 7.69 10.83 16.83
CA GLY A 192 8.37 10.71 18.11
C GLY A 192 9.60 11.62 18.19
N ALA A 193 9.99 11.93 19.42
CA ALA A 193 11.13 12.81 19.69
C ALA A 193 12.49 12.25 19.24
N SER A 194 12.57 10.95 18.92
CA SER A 194 13.79 10.30 18.48
C SER A 194 14.10 10.47 16.99
N LEU A 195 13.13 10.92 16.18
CA LEU A 195 13.33 11.13 14.75
C LEU A 195 14.13 12.41 14.48
N THR A 196 15.15 12.29 13.64
CA THR A 196 15.82 13.46 13.06
C THR A 196 14.92 14.15 12.04
N ASP A 197 15.25 15.39 11.64
CA ASP A 197 14.48 16.09 10.60
C ASP A 197 14.57 15.40 9.23
N GLU A 198 15.65 14.67 8.98
CA GLU A 198 15.80 13.81 7.80
C GLU A 198 14.83 12.63 7.85
N HIS A 199 14.78 11.89 8.97
CA HIS A 199 13.84 10.78 9.13
C HIS A 199 12.38 11.21 9.06
N LYS A 200 12.05 12.40 9.59
CA LYS A 200 10.70 12.97 9.44
C LYS A 200 10.36 13.18 7.97
N ARG A 201 11.26 13.76 7.18
CA ARG A 201 11.05 13.95 5.73
C ARG A 201 10.85 12.62 5.00
N TRP A 202 11.63 11.61 5.36
CA TRP A 202 11.47 10.27 4.77
C TRP A 202 10.14 9.65 5.15
N TRP A 203 9.70 9.76 6.40
CA TRP A 203 8.36 9.33 6.80
C TRP A 203 7.26 10.11 6.06
N GLU A 204 7.36 11.43 5.94
CA GLU A 204 6.40 12.25 5.19
C GLU A 204 6.26 11.75 3.75
N ASP A 205 7.36 11.41 3.09
CA ASP A 205 7.28 10.86 1.74
C ASP A 205 6.65 9.46 1.70
N VAL A 206 6.90 8.59 2.68
CA VAL A 206 6.26 7.25 2.78
C VAL A 206 4.75 7.40 2.97
N LEU A 207 4.36 8.32 3.84
CA LEU A 207 2.96 8.63 4.12
C LEU A 207 2.30 9.25 2.88
N ALA A 208 2.91 10.26 2.25
CA ALA A 208 2.40 10.87 1.00
C ALA A 208 2.33 9.86 -0.16
N ALA A 209 3.29 8.94 -0.23
CA ALA A 209 3.30 7.83 -1.18
C ALA A 209 2.13 6.86 -0.97
N THR A 210 1.68 6.71 0.28
CA THR A 210 0.55 5.86 0.66
C THR A 210 -0.77 6.59 0.47
N ASP A 211 -0.82 7.88 0.82
CA ASP A 211 -1.90 8.84 0.53
C ASP A 211 -2.32 8.76 -0.93
N ALA A 212 -1.36 8.76 -1.85
CA ALA A 212 -1.64 8.68 -3.28
C ALA A 212 -2.22 7.33 -3.76
N LEU A 213 -2.38 6.35 -2.86
CA LEU A 213 -2.89 5.00 -3.16
C LEU A 213 -4.25 4.74 -2.53
N ILE A 214 -4.53 5.29 -1.36
CA ILE A 214 -5.75 5.02 -0.57
C ILE A 214 -6.53 6.29 -0.29
N GLU A 215 -7.85 6.18 -0.17
CA GLU A 215 -8.74 7.34 0.00
C GLU A 215 -8.53 8.19 1.27
N PRO A 216 -8.20 7.63 2.47
CA PRO A 216 -8.04 8.47 3.65
C PRO A 216 -6.75 9.26 3.63
N GLU A 217 -6.86 10.55 3.97
CA GLU A 217 -5.74 11.48 3.89
C GLU A 217 -4.91 11.49 5.19
N PHE A 218 -3.60 11.49 5.07
CA PHE A 218 -2.72 11.56 6.23
C PHE A 218 -2.61 12.97 6.80
N VAL A 219 -2.64 13.06 8.14
CA VAL A 219 -2.39 14.30 8.89
C VAL A 219 -1.35 14.05 9.97
N VAL A 220 -0.24 14.79 9.90
CA VAL A 220 0.82 14.74 10.91
C VAL A 220 0.51 15.76 12.01
N VAL A 221 0.16 15.26 13.20
CA VAL A 221 -0.14 16.08 14.37
C VAL A 221 1.04 16.15 15.35
N PRO A 222 1.10 17.17 16.23
CA PRO A 222 2.13 17.23 17.26
C PRO A 222 2.14 15.97 18.15
N GLN A 223 3.32 15.59 18.64
CA GLN A 223 3.47 14.45 19.54
C GLN A 223 2.56 14.60 20.78
N GLY A 224 1.84 13.55 21.13
CA GLY A 224 0.90 13.54 22.26
C GLY A 224 -0.48 14.15 21.95
N HIS A 225 -0.75 14.55 20.71
CA HIS A 225 -2.08 14.99 20.31
C HIS A 225 -3.11 13.86 20.41
N ILE A 226 -4.31 14.17 20.94
CA ILE A 226 -5.34 13.16 21.27
C ILE A 226 -5.87 12.38 20.06
N LYS A 227 -5.81 12.97 18.87
CA LYS A 227 -6.21 12.30 17.62
C LYS A 227 -5.15 11.34 17.08
N SER A 228 -3.89 11.45 17.52
CA SER A 228 -2.80 10.62 16.98
C SER A 228 -3.08 9.14 17.23
N GLN A 229 -3.15 8.36 16.16
CA GLN A 229 -3.38 6.91 16.19
C GLN A 229 -2.08 6.12 16.27
N MET A 230 -0.97 6.74 15.83
CA MET A 230 0.34 6.10 15.71
C MET A 230 1.47 7.09 16.00
N VAL A 231 2.47 6.67 16.78
CA VAL A 231 3.75 7.37 16.92
C VAL A 231 4.83 6.69 16.09
N LEU A 232 5.55 7.47 15.29
CA LEU A 232 6.62 7.00 14.43
C LEU A 232 7.97 7.32 15.08
N GLU A 233 8.79 6.31 15.29
CA GLU A 233 10.01 6.41 16.11
C GLU A 233 11.20 5.72 15.45
N GLN A 234 12.41 6.13 15.86
CA GLN A 234 13.64 5.41 15.57
C GLN A 234 14.47 5.22 16.85
N THR A 235 15.22 4.12 16.92
CA THR A 235 16.19 3.84 17.98
C THR A 235 17.59 3.71 17.40
N SER A 236 18.62 4.05 18.19
CA SER A 236 20.02 3.87 17.81
C SER A 236 20.52 2.42 17.93
N ALA A 237 19.67 1.50 18.41
CA ALA A 237 19.99 0.08 18.45
C ALA A 237 20.06 -0.49 17.01
N SER A 238 20.84 -1.55 16.83
CA SER A 238 20.93 -2.24 15.52
C SER A 238 19.73 -3.16 15.22
N ASN A 239 18.91 -3.44 16.23
CA ASN A 239 17.66 -4.20 16.14
C ASN A 239 16.74 -3.83 17.31
N ILE A 240 15.46 -4.16 17.21
CA ILE A 240 14.43 -3.83 18.21
C ILE A 240 14.08 -5.03 19.09
N GLY A 241 14.33 -6.24 18.58
CA GLY A 241 14.14 -7.54 19.25
C GLY A 241 14.24 -8.65 18.21
N ASP A 242 14.75 -9.83 18.59
CA ASP A 242 14.89 -11.02 17.72
C ASP A 242 15.58 -10.78 16.36
N GLY A 243 16.39 -9.73 16.26
CA GLY A 243 17.08 -9.34 15.01
C GLY A 243 16.24 -8.49 14.04
N ALA A 244 14.98 -8.16 14.39
CA ALA A 244 14.12 -7.31 13.58
C ALA A 244 14.64 -5.86 13.52
N VAL A 245 14.56 -5.28 12.33
CA VAL A 245 15.03 -3.90 12.06
C VAL A 245 13.91 -2.87 12.09
N GLY A 246 12.66 -3.31 12.03
CA GLY A 246 11.45 -2.53 12.27
C GLY A 246 10.48 -3.33 13.14
N ILE A 247 9.55 -2.64 13.80
CA ILE A 247 8.41 -3.27 14.45
C ILE A 247 7.22 -2.32 14.50
N HIS A 248 6.06 -2.83 14.07
CA HIS A 248 4.75 -2.30 14.38
C HIS A 248 4.24 -2.90 15.68
N GLN A 249 3.76 -2.04 16.58
CA GLN A 249 3.02 -2.44 17.77
C GLN A 249 1.67 -1.74 17.75
N GLY A 250 0.62 -2.54 17.51
CA GLY A 250 -0.75 -2.07 17.56
C GLY A 250 -1.13 -1.57 18.97
N PRO A 251 -2.14 -0.70 19.07
CA PRO A 251 -2.68 -0.29 20.36
C PRO A 251 -3.26 -1.49 21.13
N SER A 252 -3.27 -1.42 22.46
CA SER A 252 -4.10 -2.33 23.24
C SER A 252 -5.58 -2.00 23.01
N TYR A 253 -6.43 -3.02 22.92
CA TYR A 253 -7.87 -2.88 22.71
C TYR A 253 -8.68 -3.70 23.73
N THR A 254 -9.97 -3.41 23.81
CA THR A 254 -10.97 -4.11 24.62
C THR A 254 -12.22 -4.36 23.78
N TRP A 255 -13.04 -5.31 24.21
CA TRP A 255 -14.34 -5.61 23.61
C TRP A 255 -15.38 -5.84 24.71
N SER A 256 -16.64 -5.89 24.31
CA SER A 256 -17.76 -6.31 25.13
C SER A 256 -18.23 -7.70 24.70
N GLU A 257 -18.84 -8.45 25.61
CA GLU A 257 -19.34 -9.80 25.35
C GLU A 257 -20.87 -9.82 25.33
N LEU A 258 -21.43 -10.49 24.34
CA LEU A 258 -22.82 -10.87 24.23
C LEU A 258 -23.13 -12.03 25.20
N ALA A 259 -24.41 -12.28 25.44
CA ALA A 259 -24.83 -13.36 26.34
C ALA A 259 -24.44 -14.77 25.85
N ASP A 260 -24.24 -14.95 24.54
CA ASP A 260 -23.80 -16.19 23.91
C ASP A 260 -22.27 -16.33 23.83
N GLY A 261 -21.51 -15.35 24.35
CA GLY A 261 -20.05 -15.31 24.28
C GLY A 261 -19.49 -14.65 23.03
N GLY A 262 -20.34 -14.23 22.08
CA GLY A 262 -19.91 -13.44 20.93
C GLY A 262 -19.36 -12.08 21.37
N LYS A 263 -18.40 -11.54 20.63
CA LYS A 263 -17.77 -10.25 20.93
C LYS A 263 -18.40 -9.12 20.11
N TYR A 264 -18.34 -7.91 20.65
CA TYR A 264 -18.77 -6.69 19.96
C TYR A 264 -18.10 -5.47 20.59
N ASN A 265 -18.26 -4.30 19.95
CA ASN A 265 -17.82 -3.03 20.53
C ASN A 265 -16.31 -3.04 20.81
N TYR A 266 -15.54 -3.38 19.77
CA TYR A 266 -14.09 -3.36 19.83
C TYR A 266 -13.60 -1.92 19.89
N ARG A 267 -12.74 -1.62 20.87
CA ARG A 267 -12.27 -0.27 21.14
C ARG A 267 -10.82 -0.29 21.56
N ARG A 268 -10.03 0.65 21.02
CA ARG A 268 -8.71 0.96 21.55
C ARG A 268 -8.81 1.36 23.02
N ALA A 269 -8.13 0.61 23.89
CA ALA A 269 -7.98 0.92 25.32
C ALA A 269 -6.97 2.06 25.52
N ALA A 270 -5.98 2.13 24.63
CA ALA A 270 -5.08 3.26 24.47
C ALA A 270 -5.10 3.65 22.98
N GLN A 271 -5.27 4.94 22.68
CA GLN A 271 -5.41 5.40 21.30
C GLN A 271 -4.17 5.14 20.44
N LEU A 272 -2.99 5.16 21.05
CA LEU A 272 -1.70 5.25 20.37
C LEU A 272 -1.05 3.86 20.21
N GLY A 273 -0.81 3.45 18.96
CA GLY A 273 0.19 2.42 18.62
C GLY A 273 1.56 3.04 18.34
N SER A 274 2.56 2.21 18.04
CA SER A 274 3.89 2.68 17.63
C SER A 274 4.47 1.91 16.45
N ILE A 275 5.16 2.62 15.56
CA ILE A 275 6.16 2.02 14.66
C ILE A 275 7.53 2.47 15.16
N THR A 276 8.42 1.53 15.39
CA THR A 276 9.82 1.82 15.71
C THR A 276 10.71 1.21 14.65
N LEU A 277 11.67 1.98 14.15
CA LEU A 277 12.75 1.51 13.28
C LEU A 277 14.08 1.52 14.03
N SER A 278 14.98 0.60 13.71
CA SER A 278 16.34 0.52 14.26
C SER A 278 17.37 1.06 13.26
N GLU A 279 18.61 1.27 13.68
CA GLU A 279 19.72 1.59 12.75
C GLU A 279 20.04 0.42 11.80
N GLY A 280 19.54 -0.79 12.08
CA GLY A 280 19.72 -1.96 11.21
C GLY A 280 19.04 -1.81 9.85
N VAL A 281 18.05 -0.92 9.70
CA VAL A 281 17.32 -0.70 8.44
C VAL A 281 18.24 -0.28 7.29
N TYR A 282 19.34 0.42 7.58
CA TYR A 282 20.31 0.83 6.56
C TYR A 282 21.04 -0.34 5.90
N SER A 283 21.06 -1.52 6.52
CA SER A 283 21.62 -2.72 5.88
C SER A 283 20.86 -3.13 4.61
N HIS A 284 19.59 -2.72 4.49
CA HIS A 284 18.76 -2.97 3.32
C HIS A 284 19.17 -2.13 2.12
N ALA A 285 19.99 -1.09 2.29
CA ALA A 285 20.48 -0.22 1.21
C ALA A 285 21.12 -1.01 0.06
N SER A 286 21.77 -2.14 0.36
CA SER A 286 22.36 -3.04 -0.65
C SER A 286 21.36 -3.56 -1.69
N ARG A 287 20.07 -3.69 -1.33
CA ARG A 287 18.98 -4.06 -2.24
C ARG A 287 18.57 -2.92 -3.16
N PHE A 288 18.98 -1.69 -2.86
CA PHE A 288 18.59 -0.47 -3.56
C PHE A 288 19.81 0.30 -4.03
N ALA A 289 20.78 -0.42 -4.61
CA ALA A 289 21.98 0.16 -5.16
C ALA A 289 22.76 1.02 -4.14
N GLY A 290 22.76 0.63 -2.87
CA GLY A 290 23.45 1.36 -1.80
C GLY A 290 22.71 2.61 -1.29
N SER A 291 21.49 2.90 -1.75
CA SER A 291 20.68 4.00 -1.22
C SER A 291 20.25 3.72 0.23
N LEU A 292 20.85 4.44 1.19
CA LEU A 292 20.50 4.37 2.61
C LEU A 292 19.04 4.76 2.84
N GLU A 293 18.62 5.80 2.13
CA GLU A 293 17.25 6.27 2.03
C GLU A 293 16.32 5.10 1.68
N ALA A 294 16.58 4.41 0.56
CA ALA A 294 15.72 3.35 0.02
C ALA A 294 15.64 2.14 0.96
N GLY A 295 16.80 1.73 1.50
CA GLY A 295 16.85 0.66 2.50
C GLY A 295 16.03 0.99 3.75
N TRP A 296 16.13 2.23 4.23
CA TRP A 296 15.34 2.73 5.35
C TRP A 296 13.84 2.73 5.03
N LYS A 297 13.46 3.26 3.86
CA LYS A 297 12.04 3.34 3.44
C LYS A 297 11.40 2.00 3.17
N SER A 298 12.15 1.03 2.67
CA SER A 298 11.63 -0.33 2.47
C SER A 298 11.11 -0.91 3.79
N THR A 299 11.81 -0.65 4.90
CA THR A 299 11.33 -1.06 6.22
C THR A 299 10.16 -0.18 6.68
N ALA A 300 10.20 1.13 6.42
CA ALA A 300 9.09 2.03 6.77
C ALA A 300 7.77 1.66 6.07
N PHE A 301 7.80 1.31 4.78
CA PHE A 301 6.64 0.81 4.04
C PHE A 301 6.13 -0.52 4.60
N HIS A 302 7.04 -1.45 4.94
CA HIS A 302 6.68 -2.72 5.59
C HIS A 302 5.92 -2.49 6.92
N GLU A 303 6.49 -1.69 7.82
CA GLU A 303 5.83 -1.44 9.12
C GLU A 303 4.56 -0.59 8.99
N LEU A 304 4.49 0.31 8.01
CA LEU A 304 3.25 1.03 7.71
C LEU A 304 2.19 0.09 7.14
N GLY A 305 2.58 -0.91 6.34
CA GLY A 305 1.72 -1.99 5.89
C GLY A 305 1.07 -2.70 7.07
N HIS A 306 1.85 -3.12 8.06
CA HIS A 306 1.32 -3.67 9.31
C HIS A 306 0.38 -2.72 10.06
N ALA A 307 0.74 -1.44 10.14
CA ALA A 307 -0.12 -0.44 10.79
C ALA A 307 -1.44 -0.22 10.04
N LEU A 308 -1.48 -0.50 8.74
CA LEU A 308 -2.67 -0.46 7.89
C LEU A 308 -3.38 -1.83 7.81
N GLY A 309 -2.87 -2.86 8.49
CA GLY A 309 -3.49 -4.18 8.60
C GLY A 309 -3.05 -5.21 7.56
N LEU A 310 -1.92 -4.99 6.88
CA LEU A 310 -1.26 -6.04 6.11
C LEU A 310 -0.49 -6.98 7.03
N GLU A 311 -0.57 -8.28 6.80
CA GLU A 311 0.23 -9.28 7.51
C GLU A 311 1.38 -9.85 6.67
N HIS A 312 2.21 -10.70 7.27
CA HIS A 312 3.22 -11.41 6.51
C HIS A 312 2.57 -12.54 5.71
N PRO A 313 2.94 -12.72 4.44
CA PRO A 313 2.44 -13.85 3.65
C PRO A 313 2.94 -15.21 4.17
N HIS A 314 3.82 -15.21 5.16
CA HIS A 314 4.37 -16.41 5.77
C HIS A 314 3.64 -16.78 7.07
N ASP A 315 2.72 -15.93 7.53
CA ASP A 315 1.88 -16.26 8.67
C ASP A 315 0.86 -17.31 8.24
N SER A 316 0.59 -18.27 9.13
CA SER A 316 -0.33 -19.39 8.90
C SER A 316 -1.46 -19.40 9.91
N SER A 317 -1.65 -18.28 10.63
CA SER A 317 -2.62 -18.18 11.71
C SER A 317 -4.06 -18.47 11.26
N ASP A 318 -4.36 -18.24 9.98
CA ASP A 318 -5.64 -18.49 9.30
C ASP A 318 -5.52 -19.47 8.11
N ASP A 319 -4.43 -20.25 8.05
CA ASP A 319 -4.15 -21.31 7.07
C ASP A 319 -3.95 -20.85 5.60
N ASP A 320 -3.51 -19.61 5.35
CA ASP A 320 -3.40 -19.06 3.98
C ASP A 320 -1.97 -18.80 3.46
N ALA A 321 -0.95 -19.09 4.27
CA ALA A 321 0.47 -18.83 4.00
C ALA A 321 1.00 -19.23 2.60
N ASP A 322 1.84 -18.36 2.04
CA ASP A 322 2.68 -18.55 0.86
C ASP A 322 4.17 -18.34 1.24
N HIS A 323 4.90 -19.44 1.40
CA HIS A 323 6.32 -19.43 1.74
C HIS A 323 7.26 -19.17 0.56
N VAL A 324 6.74 -18.89 -0.63
CA VAL A 324 7.53 -18.70 -1.86
C VAL A 324 7.51 -17.24 -2.31
N ILE A 325 6.45 -16.49 -1.99
CA ILE A 325 6.36 -15.08 -2.38
C ILE A 325 7.49 -14.28 -1.75
N ASP A 326 8.24 -13.57 -2.57
CA ASP A 326 9.40 -12.79 -2.17
C ASP A 326 9.06 -11.29 -2.06
N THR A 327 10.07 -10.49 -1.71
CA THR A 327 9.92 -9.04 -1.56
C THR A 327 9.53 -8.29 -2.84
N ASN A 328 9.60 -8.90 -4.04
CA ASN A 328 9.06 -8.30 -5.27
C ASN A 328 7.56 -8.58 -5.43
N GLY A 329 7.03 -9.61 -4.77
CA GLY A 329 5.60 -9.93 -4.76
C GLY A 329 4.81 -9.12 -3.73
N THR A 330 5.43 -8.81 -2.58
CA THR A 330 4.88 -7.97 -1.51
C THR A 330 6.00 -7.42 -0.64
N VAL A 331 5.89 -6.16 -0.21
CA VAL A 331 6.82 -5.56 0.75
C VAL A 331 6.76 -6.28 2.10
N MET A 332 5.69 -7.03 2.38
CA MET A 332 5.48 -7.79 3.62
C MET A 332 6.28 -9.09 3.67
N SER A 333 6.92 -9.53 2.59
CA SER A 333 7.66 -10.80 2.60
C SER A 333 9.02 -10.72 3.34
N TYR A 334 9.37 -11.79 4.05
CA TYR A 334 10.73 -12.01 4.56
C TYR A 334 11.65 -12.72 3.58
N GLU A 335 11.12 -13.31 2.52
CA GLU A 335 11.91 -13.97 1.48
C GLU A 335 12.56 -12.88 0.61
N LYS A 336 13.84 -12.63 0.92
CA LYS A 336 14.58 -11.50 0.34
C LYS A 336 14.94 -11.79 -1.10
N ALA A 337 14.38 -10.99 -2.00
CA ALA A 337 14.85 -10.90 -3.37
C ALA A 337 15.54 -9.56 -3.62
N GLN A 338 16.37 -9.55 -4.65
CA GLN A 338 16.83 -8.28 -5.22
C GLN A 338 15.61 -7.54 -5.74
N ASP A 339 15.50 -6.27 -5.35
CA ASP A 339 14.41 -5.43 -5.80
C ASP A 339 14.52 -5.21 -7.31
N SER A 340 13.46 -5.58 -8.02
CA SER A 340 13.45 -5.69 -9.48
C SER A 340 13.21 -4.35 -10.18
N ASP A 341 12.45 -3.45 -9.58
CA ASP A 341 12.23 -2.09 -10.06
C ASP A 341 12.99 -1.04 -9.22
N GLY A 342 13.54 -1.48 -8.08
CA GLY A 342 14.27 -0.66 -7.12
C GLY A 342 13.37 0.25 -6.30
N ASP A 343 12.05 0.07 -6.33
CA ASP A 343 11.09 0.86 -5.57
C ASP A 343 10.87 0.23 -4.18
N PRO A 344 11.25 0.90 -3.08
CA PRO A 344 11.01 0.39 -1.73
C PRO A 344 9.53 0.41 -1.32
N GLY A 345 8.64 0.93 -2.17
CA GLY A 345 7.22 1.11 -1.92
C GLY A 345 6.38 -0.17 -1.94
N PHE A 346 5.08 0.02 -1.74
CA PHE A 346 4.08 -1.04 -1.88
C PHE A 346 4.07 -1.61 -3.31
N THR A 347 4.05 -2.93 -3.41
CA THR A 347 3.89 -3.67 -4.68
C THR A 347 2.44 -3.66 -5.15
N ASP A 348 2.17 -4.17 -6.36
CA ASP A 348 0.81 -4.32 -6.88
C ASP A 348 -0.11 -5.15 -5.97
N LEU A 349 0.42 -6.15 -5.25
CA LEU A 349 -0.39 -6.96 -4.33
C LEU A 349 -0.76 -6.16 -3.08
N ASP A 350 0.21 -5.46 -2.50
CA ASP A 350 0.02 -4.59 -1.33
C ASP A 350 -1.00 -3.47 -1.64
N ILE A 351 -0.85 -2.81 -2.79
CA ILE A 351 -1.76 -1.74 -3.22
C ILE A 351 -3.19 -2.26 -3.32
N ARG A 352 -3.40 -3.44 -3.92
CA ARG A 352 -4.76 -4.01 -4.06
C ARG A 352 -5.35 -4.40 -2.70
N ALA A 353 -4.55 -4.91 -1.77
CA ALA A 353 -5.00 -5.22 -0.41
C ALA A 353 -5.39 -3.95 0.37
N LEU A 354 -4.54 -2.92 0.33
CA LEU A 354 -4.81 -1.64 0.98
C LEU A 354 -6.04 -0.94 0.40
N GLN A 355 -6.16 -0.89 -0.94
CA GLN A 355 -7.32 -0.31 -1.61
C GLN A 355 -8.59 -1.13 -1.37
N PHE A 356 -8.47 -2.44 -1.17
CA PHE A 356 -9.62 -3.25 -0.79
C PHE A 356 -10.17 -2.82 0.57
N VAL A 357 -9.32 -2.46 1.54
CA VAL A 357 -9.73 -2.04 2.89
C VAL A 357 -10.11 -0.56 2.98
N TYR A 358 -9.32 0.33 2.40
CA TYR A 358 -9.43 1.78 2.57
C TYR A 358 -10.07 2.51 1.39
N GLY A 359 -10.23 1.83 0.24
CA GLY A 359 -10.69 2.44 -1.01
C GLY A 359 -9.51 3.02 -1.78
N SER A 360 -9.63 3.08 -3.10
CA SER A 360 -8.63 3.72 -3.97
C SER A 360 -8.76 5.23 -3.94
N GLU A 361 -7.62 5.92 -3.90
CA GLU A 361 -7.55 7.39 -3.93
C GLU A 361 -8.35 8.00 -5.10
N SER A 362 -9.32 8.85 -4.76
CA SER A 362 -10.27 9.45 -5.70
C SER A 362 -9.83 10.81 -6.25
N GLY A 363 -8.80 11.43 -5.66
CA GLY A 363 -8.35 12.78 -5.94
C GLY A 363 -9.21 13.86 -5.25
N VAL A 364 -10.16 13.47 -4.41
CA VAL A 364 -11.03 14.39 -3.67
C VAL A 364 -10.36 14.77 -2.35
N SER A 365 -9.63 15.88 -2.37
CA SER A 365 -8.99 16.39 -1.16
C SER A 365 -10.01 16.71 -0.05
N ILE A 366 -9.79 16.09 1.11
CA ILE A 366 -10.61 16.27 2.31
C ILE A 366 -9.98 17.36 3.18
N PRO A 367 -10.65 18.51 3.44
CA PRO A 367 -10.02 19.57 4.22
C PRO A 367 -9.73 19.12 5.65
N SER A 368 -8.54 19.45 6.15
CA SER A 368 -8.22 19.16 7.56
C SER A 368 -9.16 19.92 8.52
N PRO A 369 -9.85 19.22 9.44
CA PRO A 369 -10.72 19.83 10.45
C PRO A 369 -9.90 20.46 11.58
N LEU A 370 -8.60 20.18 11.66
CA LEU A 370 -7.72 20.72 12.70
C LEU A 370 -7.16 22.07 12.24
N THR A 371 -7.55 23.11 12.96
CA THR A 371 -7.09 24.48 12.67
C THR A 371 -5.57 24.58 12.77
N GLY A 372 -4.92 24.94 11.66
CA GLY A 372 -3.47 25.14 11.60
C GLY A 372 -2.64 23.88 11.39
N VAL A 373 -3.28 22.74 11.10
CA VAL A 373 -2.60 21.49 10.72
C VAL A 373 -3.10 21.10 9.33
N PRO A 374 -2.34 21.35 8.25
CA PRO A 374 -2.76 21.00 6.89
C PRO A 374 -2.77 19.48 6.67
N LEU A 375 -3.37 19.03 5.57
CA LEU A 375 -3.12 17.68 5.08
C LEU A 375 -1.64 17.50 4.78
N LEU A 376 -1.14 16.27 4.89
CA LEU A 376 0.25 15.98 4.57
C LEU A 376 0.56 16.33 3.12
N ILE A 377 -0.29 15.91 2.17
CA ILE A 377 -0.09 16.16 0.74
C ILE A 377 -0.05 17.66 0.37
N GLU A 378 -0.66 18.52 1.19
CA GLU A 378 -0.66 19.98 1.01
C GLU A 378 0.55 20.67 1.67
N SER A 379 1.29 19.97 2.53
CA SER A 379 2.38 20.55 3.33
C SER A 379 3.58 20.99 2.48
N ARG A 380 3.82 20.30 1.36
CA ARG A 380 4.85 20.61 0.36
C ARG A 380 4.59 19.85 -0.94
N THR A 381 5.37 20.14 -1.97
CA THR A 381 5.41 19.30 -3.17
C THR A 381 6.15 18.01 -2.86
N PHE A 382 5.53 16.88 -3.17
CA PHE A 382 6.13 15.56 -3.11
C PHE A 382 6.44 15.08 -4.52
N ASP A 383 7.70 14.72 -4.77
CA ASP A 383 8.04 14.00 -5.98
C ASP A 383 7.83 12.50 -5.75
N LEU A 384 6.58 12.07 -5.96
CA LEU A 384 6.21 10.66 -5.85
C LEU A 384 6.76 9.83 -7.02
N SER A 385 7.33 10.47 -8.06
CA SER A 385 7.92 9.83 -9.23
C SER A 385 9.42 9.58 -9.08
N GLU A 386 10.13 10.46 -8.35
CA GLU A 386 11.55 10.36 -7.98
C GLU A 386 11.83 9.36 -6.86
N ARG A 387 10.85 8.51 -6.49
CA ARG A 387 11.07 7.49 -5.48
C ARG A 387 12.36 6.71 -5.78
N TRP A 388 13.40 6.86 -4.96
CA TRP A 388 14.42 5.91 -4.43
C TRP A 388 14.97 4.80 -5.34
N LYS A 389 14.61 4.83 -6.62
CA LYS A 389 14.72 3.75 -7.58
C LYS A 389 16.16 3.48 -7.90
N ALA A 390 16.43 2.23 -8.22
CA ALA A 390 17.64 1.91 -8.96
C ALA A 390 17.57 2.68 -10.30
N PRO A 391 18.62 3.44 -10.69
CA PRO A 391 18.62 4.17 -11.95
C PRO A 391 18.40 3.24 -13.14
N LYS A 392 17.91 3.79 -14.24
CA LYS A 392 17.92 3.11 -15.54
C LYS A 392 19.19 3.45 -16.28
N LEU A 393 19.82 2.45 -16.87
CA LEU A 393 20.95 2.65 -17.77
C LEU A 393 20.45 2.74 -19.21
N SER A 394 20.87 3.78 -19.92
CA SER A 394 20.71 3.91 -21.36
C SER A 394 22.05 4.24 -22.01
N ALA A 395 22.18 3.94 -23.28
CA ALA A 395 23.36 4.29 -24.06
C ALA A 395 22.97 4.64 -25.49
N ALA A 396 23.65 5.62 -26.09
CA ALA A 396 23.39 6.07 -27.45
C ALA A 396 24.64 6.70 -28.09
N TRP A 397 24.79 6.52 -29.39
CA TRP A 397 25.81 7.21 -30.17
C TRP A 397 25.43 8.69 -30.36
N VAL A 398 26.31 9.59 -29.94
CA VAL A 398 26.14 11.03 -30.14
C VAL A 398 26.20 11.33 -31.64
N GLU A 399 25.27 12.18 -32.10
CA GLU A 399 25.09 12.52 -33.52
C GLU A 399 24.69 11.31 -34.41
N GLY A 400 24.07 10.29 -33.81
CA GLY A 400 23.49 9.14 -34.52
C GLY A 400 24.44 7.96 -34.66
N SER A 401 23.95 6.85 -35.18
CA SER A 401 24.62 5.55 -35.25
C SER A 401 25.52 5.37 -36.49
N SER A 402 25.99 6.46 -37.08
CA SER A 402 26.89 6.41 -38.24
C SER A 402 28.03 7.40 -38.07
N VAL A 403 29.18 7.08 -38.67
CA VAL A 403 30.34 7.96 -38.71
C VAL A 403 31.05 7.80 -40.05
N GLN A 404 31.45 8.91 -40.65
CA GLN A 404 32.30 8.92 -41.84
C GLN A 404 33.75 8.75 -41.40
N GLU A 405 34.49 7.87 -42.07
CA GLU A 405 35.94 7.82 -41.90
C GLU A 405 36.59 9.16 -42.25
N PRO A 406 37.55 9.64 -41.45
CA PRO A 406 38.27 10.84 -41.80
C PRO A 406 39.17 10.57 -43.02
N SER A 407 39.27 11.51 -43.96
CA SER A 407 40.16 11.37 -45.13
C SER A 407 41.67 11.35 -44.78
N SER A 408 42.03 11.66 -43.53
CA SER A 408 43.38 11.61 -42.99
C SER A 408 43.34 11.76 -41.46
N GLY A 409 44.24 11.11 -40.73
CA GLY A 409 44.34 11.23 -39.29
C GLY A 409 43.29 10.43 -38.54
N LEU A 410 42.78 11.03 -37.46
CA LEU A 410 41.86 10.41 -36.52
C LEU A 410 40.63 11.31 -36.33
N SER A 411 39.46 10.70 -36.16
CA SER A 411 38.25 11.34 -35.65
C SER A 411 37.76 10.59 -34.41
N THR A 412 36.83 11.19 -33.67
CA THR A 412 36.28 10.59 -32.44
C THR A 412 34.78 10.44 -32.59
N LYS A 413 34.28 9.23 -32.34
CA LYS A 413 32.86 8.94 -32.15
C LYS A 413 32.59 8.76 -30.65
N ILE A 414 31.51 9.37 -30.16
CA ILE A 414 31.18 9.34 -28.74
C ILE A 414 29.98 8.42 -28.52
N LEU A 415 30.17 7.40 -27.68
CA LEU A 415 29.07 6.66 -27.06
C LEU A 415 28.76 7.33 -25.72
N GLN A 416 27.57 7.89 -25.59
CA GLN A 416 27.10 8.47 -24.34
C GLN A 416 26.29 7.43 -23.57
N LEU A 417 26.67 7.19 -22.32
CA LEU A 417 25.88 6.42 -21.36
C LEU A 417 25.19 7.39 -20.42
N THR A 418 23.91 7.15 -20.14
CA THR A 418 23.10 8.00 -19.28
C THR A 418 22.39 7.15 -18.23
N ARG A 419 22.54 7.55 -16.96
CA ARG A 419 21.72 7.12 -15.83
C ARG A 419 20.55 8.08 -15.71
N SER A 420 19.35 7.58 -15.85
CA SER A 420 18.11 8.35 -15.67
C SER A 420 17.29 7.75 -14.54
N ASP A 421 16.54 8.60 -13.85
CA ASP A 421 15.78 8.24 -12.65
C ASP A 421 16.69 7.77 -11.50
N GLY A 422 16.16 7.77 -10.27
CA GLY A 422 16.76 7.05 -9.17
C GLY A 422 18.03 7.64 -8.54
N HIS A 423 18.64 6.88 -7.62
CA HIS A 423 19.78 7.30 -6.81
C HIS A 423 21.13 7.18 -7.55
N LEU A 424 21.87 8.28 -7.67
CA LEU A 424 23.09 8.37 -8.49
C LEU A 424 24.40 8.48 -7.71
N GLU A 425 24.37 8.54 -6.37
CA GLU A 425 25.58 8.77 -5.55
C GLU A 425 26.52 7.56 -5.45
N ILE A 426 26.15 6.45 -6.05
CA ILE A 426 27.02 5.28 -6.20
C ILE A 426 27.91 5.46 -7.42
N GLU A 427 29.22 5.26 -7.23
CA GLU A 427 30.13 5.00 -8.34
C GLU A 427 29.69 3.70 -9.03
N SER A 428 29.65 3.71 -10.36
CA SER A 428 29.24 2.54 -11.12
C SER A 428 30.05 2.36 -12.38
N LYS A 429 30.62 1.16 -12.54
CA LYS A 429 31.39 0.78 -13.72
C LYS A 429 30.50 0.01 -14.70
N ILE A 430 30.52 0.45 -15.96
CA ILE A 430 29.87 -0.22 -17.08
C ILE A 430 30.94 -0.82 -17.98
N TRP A 431 30.80 -2.09 -18.29
CA TRP A 431 31.62 -2.78 -19.27
C TRP A 431 31.02 -2.65 -20.67
N LEU A 432 31.92 -2.53 -21.65
CA LEU A 432 31.60 -2.43 -23.07
C LEU A 432 32.20 -3.66 -23.76
N ASP A 433 31.35 -4.47 -24.36
CA ASP A 433 31.76 -5.59 -25.20
C ASP A 433 31.51 -5.26 -26.68
N PHE A 434 32.50 -5.52 -27.50
CA PHE A 434 32.54 -5.10 -28.90
C PHE A 434 32.49 -6.32 -29.80
N ASP A 435 31.45 -6.40 -30.61
CA ASP A 435 31.37 -7.33 -31.74
C ASP A 435 31.66 -6.55 -33.03
N LEU A 436 32.66 -7.01 -33.78
CA LEU A 436 33.20 -6.29 -34.93
C LEU A 436 32.81 -7.02 -36.21
N ASP A 437 32.45 -6.28 -37.25
CA ASP A 437 32.40 -6.84 -38.59
C ASP A 437 33.77 -7.46 -38.93
N PRO A 438 33.83 -8.62 -39.63
CA PRO A 438 35.09 -9.25 -39.99
C PRO A 438 36.05 -8.39 -40.82
N GLU A 439 35.54 -7.36 -41.49
CA GLU A 439 36.33 -6.40 -42.26
C GLU A 439 36.96 -5.31 -41.36
N VAL A 440 36.35 -4.99 -40.20
CA VAL A 440 36.88 -4.00 -39.24
C VAL A 440 38.17 -4.45 -38.58
N MET A 441 39.23 -3.70 -38.86
CA MET A 441 40.56 -3.83 -38.31
C MET A 441 40.74 -2.92 -37.09
N ASN A 442 40.63 -3.51 -35.90
CA ASN A 442 40.84 -2.81 -34.62
C ASN A 442 42.33 -2.81 -34.19
N TRP A 443 42.78 -1.70 -33.60
CA TRP A 443 44.06 -1.61 -32.89
C TRP A 443 43.93 -0.98 -31.49
N ASN A 444 44.53 -1.61 -30.48
CA ASN A 444 44.31 -1.24 -29.08
C ASN A 444 45.31 -0.21 -28.52
N SER A 445 46.01 0.56 -29.36
CA SER A 445 47.03 1.52 -28.92
C SER A 445 47.15 2.74 -29.83
N ARG A 446 47.41 3.92 -29.27
CA ARG A 446 47.78 5.11 -30.07
C ARG A 446 49.18 5.01 -30.68
N THR A 447 49.97 4.02 -30.29
CA THR A 447 51.30 3.77 -30.85
C THR A 447 51.23 2.59 -31.81
N GLY A 448 51.81 2.76 -33.00
CA GLY A 448 51.92 1.67 -33.98
C GLY A 448 50.67 1.42 -34.83
N TYR A 449 49.62 2.25 -34.71
CA TYR A 449 48.54 2.23 -35.70
C TYR A 449 49.03 2.75 -37.05
N SER A 450 48.38 2.32 -38.13
CA SER A 450 48.61 2.81 -39.49
C SER A 450 47.28 3.23 -40.09
N GLU A 451 47.26 4.40 -40.72
CA GLU A 451 46.17 4.79 -41.63
C GLU A 451 46.11 3.79 -42.80
N GLY A 452 44.90 3.42 -43.22
CA GLY A 452 44.65 2.44 -44.28
C GLY A 452 44.92 0.98 -43.95
N PHE A 453 45.03 0.65 -42.67
CA PHE A 453 45.06 -0.75 -42.21
C PHE A 453 44.21 -0.98 -40.97
N HIS A 454 43.96 0.05 -40.16
CA HIS A 454 43.04 -0.02 -39.04
C HIS A 454 41.94 1.01 -39.24
N ASP A 455 40.74 0.68 -38.79
CA ASP A 455 39.54 1.52 -38.95
C ASP A 455 39.14 2.12 -37.61
N VAL A 456 39.42 1.41 -36.52
CA VAL A 456 39.11 1.85 -35.15
C VAL A 456 40.25 1.60 -34.17
N LEU A 457 40.34 2.48 -33.15
CA LEU A 457 41.15 2.24 -31.97
C LEU A 457 40.29 2.06 -30.72
N ILE A 458 40.17 0.82 -30.25
CA ILE A 458 39.51 0.50 -28.98
C ILE A 458 40.55 0.51 -27.85
N LEU A 459 40.64 1.67 -27.17
CA LEU A 459 41.66 1.93 -26.14
C LEU A 459 41.23 1.53 -24.71
N GLY A 460 40.00 1.08 -24.54
CA GLY A 460 39.42 0.65 -23.28
C GLY A 460 38.10 -0.08 -23.50
N ASN A 461 37.60 -0.74 -22.47
CA ASN A 461 36.40 -1.56 -22.52
C ASN A 461 35.43 -1.27 -21.37
N SER A 462 35.55 -0.10 -20.75
CA SER A 462 34.66 0.29 -19.66
C SER A 462 34.53 1.80 -19.52
N VAL A 463 33.42 2.23 -18.96
CA VAL A 463 33.14 3.60 -18.52
C VAL A 463 32.78 3.55 -17.04
N THR A 464 33.25 4.52 -16.25
CA THR A 464 32.87 4.62 -14.84
C THR A 464 32.13 5.93 -14.63
N PHE A 465 30.89 5.83 -14.14
CA PHE A 465 30.18 6.97 -13.56
C PHE A 465 30.76 7.26 -12.18
N GLN A 466 31.19 8.49 -11.94
CA GLN A 466 31.52 8.95 -10.59
C GLN A 466 30.24 9.15 -9.75
N SER A 467 30.41 9.32 -8.44
CA SER A 467 29.33 9.70 -7.51
C SER A 467 28.54 10.89 -8.05
N GLY A 468 27.23 10.73 -8.19
CA GLY A 468 26.30 11.77 -8.65
C GLY A 468 26.27 12.01 -10.15
N GLU A 469 27.12 11.35 -10.96
CA GLU A 469 27.17 11.60 -12.41
C GLU A 469 26.00 10.92 -13.15
N ALA A 470 25.13 11.72 -13.78
CA ALA A 470 24.07 11.18 -14.62
C ALA A 470 24.56 10.74 -16.02
N THR A 471 25.72 11.21 -16.48
CA THR A 471 26.22 10.94 -17.83
C THR A 471 27.70 10.62 -17.79
N ALA A 472 28.10 9.61 -18.56
CA ALA A 472 29.49 9.25 -18.77
C ALA A 472 29.73 8.92 -20.25
N LEU A 473 30.93 9.20 -20.73
CA LEU A 473 31.26 9.15 -22.16
C LEU A 473 32.33 8.10 -22.43
N PHE A 474 32.16 7.36 -23.53
CA PHE A 474 33.21 6.56 -24.12
C PHE A 474 33.61 7.16 -25.48
N GLU A 475 34.91 7.44 -25.62
CA GLU A 475 35.49 7.93 -26.87
C GLU A 475 36.02 6.75 -27.70
N LEU A 476 35.35 6.46 -28.81
CA LEU A 476 35.86 5.55 -29.83
C LEU A 476 36.63 6.37 -30.86
N THR A 477 37.89 6.03 -31.11
CA THR A 477 38.68 6.71 -32.15
C THR A 477 38.46 5.99 -33.48
N ILE A 478 38.09 6.73 -34.52
CA ILE A 478 37.99 6.28 -35.92
C ILE A 478 39.26 6.71 -36.65
N VAL A 479 39.82 5.83 -37.46
CA VAL A 479 41.07 6.00 -38.18
C VAL A 479 40.75 6.25 -39.66
N ALA A 480 41.62 6.98 -40.35
CA ALA A 480 41.47 7.19 -41.79
C ALA A 480 41.75 5.92 -42.60
N GLY A 481 40.81 5.54 -43.47
CA GLY A 481 41.03 4.62 -44.58
C GLY A 481 41.78 5.28 -45.75
N ASN A 482 42.53 4.48 -46.51
CA ASN A 482 43.16 4.90 -47.78
C ASN A 482 42.81 3.97 -48.96
N HIS A 483 41.84 3.10 -48.74
CA HIS A 483 41.34 2.09 -49.66
C HIS A 483 39.82 2.26 -49.78
N THR A 484 39.26 1.85 -50.92
CA THR A 484 37.80 1.84 -51.08
C THR A 484 37.27 0.53 -50.51
N GLU A 485 36.43 0.63 -49.51
CA GLU A 485 35.93 -0.49 -48.71
C GLU A 485 34.39 -0.44 -48.64
N ASN A 486 33.78 -1.50 -48.11
CA ASN A 486 32.33 -1.48 -47.88
C ASN A 486 32.04 -0.75 -46.56
N ASP A 487 30.81 -0.27 -46.38
CA ASP A 487 30.37 0.20 -45.08
C ASP A 487 30.53 -0.92 -44.03
N GLU A 488 31.28 -0.61 -42.99
CA GLU A 488 31.57 -1.55 -41.91
C GLU A 488 30.68 -1.28 -40.70
N TRP A 489 30.70 -2.18 -39.72
CA TRP A 489 29.96 -1.96 -38.49
C TRP A 489 30.65 -2.58 -37.29
N LEU A 490 30.32 -2.02 -36.13
CA LEU A 490 30.56 -2.64 -34.84
C LEU A 490 29.31 -2.51 -33.98
N ASP A 491 29.08 -3.52 -33.16
CA ASP A 491 28.02 -3.55 -32.17
C ASP A 491 28.64 -3.45 -30.77
N VAL A 492 28.08 -2.57 -29.93
CA VAL A 492 28.50 -2.42 -28.54
C VAL A 492 27.40 -2.93 -27.62
N THR A 493 27.69 -3.97 -26.87
CA THR A 493 26.83 -4.42 -25.77
C THR A 493 27.33 -3.80 -24.47
N VAL A 494 26.42 -3.17 -23.72
CA VAL A 494 26.75 -2.55 -22.43
C VAL A 494 26.19 -3.39 -21.30
N TYR A 495 26.97 -3.63 -20.26
CA TYR A 495 26.48 -4.26 -19.03
C TYR A 495 27.18 -3.67 -17.81
N PRO A 496 26.42 -3.30 -16.75
CA PRO A 496 27.01 -2.83 -15.51
C PRO A 496 27.77 -3.96 -14.81
N GLU A 497 28.81 -3.59 -14.04
CA GLU A 497 29.51 -4.51 -13.14
C GLU A 497 28.55 -5.15 -12.12
N TYR A 498 27.55 -4.37 -11.67
CA TYR A 498 26.49 -4.80 -10.77
C TYR A 498 25.12 -4.51 -11.41
N SER A 499 24.54 -5.50 -12.09
CA SER A 499 23.22 -5.36 -12.73
C SER A 499 22.11 -4.99 -11.76
N HIS A 500 22.20 -5.46 -10.52
CA HIS A 500 21.25 -5.15 -9.46
C HIS A 500 21.25 -3.68 -8.99
N HIS A 501 22.22 -2.87 -9.44
CA HIS A 501 22.18 -1.42 -9.21
C HIS A 501 21.26 -0.67 -10.18
N TYR A 502 20.66 -1.38 -11.14
CA TYR A 502 19.86 -0.78 -12.19
C TYR A 502 18.50 -1.45 -12.32
N SER A 503 17.44 -0.66 -12.43
CA SER A 503 16.08 -1.16 -12.69
C SER A 503 15.89 -1.56 -14.15
N ALA A 504 16.73 -1.03 -15.05
CA ALA A 504 16.77 -1.43 -16.45
C ALA A 504 18.17 -1.21 -17.04
N VAL A 505 18.56 -2.11 -17.94
CA VAL A 505 19.78 -2.01 -18.74
C VAL A 505 19.45 -2.25 -20.22
N PRO A 506 20.21 -1.70 -21.18
CA PRO A 506 19.97 -1.95 -22.59
C PRO A 506 20.14 -3.44 -22.93
N GLU A 507 19.08 -4.09 -23.42
CA GLU A 507 19.14 -5.50 -23.83
C GLU A 507 19.74 -5.69 -25.22
N ALA A 508 19.62 -4.69 -26.09
CA ALA A 508 20.09 -4.73 -27.46
C ALA A 508 21.47 -4.08 -27.62
N ALA A 509 22.31 -4.68 -28.46
CA ALA A 509 23.58 -4.09 -28.84
C ALA A 509 23.39 -2.82 -29.67
N LEU A 510 24.29 -1.87 -29.47
CA LEU A 510 24.27 -0.56 -30.11
C LEU A 510 25.16 -0.57 -31.35
N ARG A 511 24.53 -0.63 -32.52
CA ARG A 511 25.25 -0.60 -33.79
C ARG A 511 25.82 0.78 -34.09
N LEU A 512 27.08 0.81 -34.51
CA LEU A 512 27.72 1.91 -35.22
C LEU A 512 28.06 1.44 -36.63
N THR A 513 27.64 2.20 -37.64
CA THR A 513 28.08 2.01 -39.04
C THR A 513 29.22 2.98 -39.35
N ILE A 514 30.32 2.45 -39.86
CA ILE A 514 31.48 3.21 -40.33
C ILE A 514 31.34 3.30 -41.85
N ILE A 515 31.27 4.52 -42.37
CA ILE A 515 31.08 4.80 -43.79
C ILE A 515 32.44 5.16 -44.38
N ASP A 516 32.83 4.44 -45.43
CA ASP A 516 34.08 4.65 -46.16
C ASP A 516 34.21 6.08 -46.70
N ALA A 517 35.44 6.62 -46.66
CA ALA A 517 35.80 8.04 -46.81
C ALA A 517 35.53 8.69 -48.17
#